data_AF-A0A3B9P912-F1
#
_entry.id   AF-A0A3B9P912-F1
#
_cell.length_a   1.000
_cell.length_b   1.000
_cell.length_c   1.000
_cell.angle_alpha   90.00
_cell.angle_beta   90.00
_cell.angle_gamma   90.00
#
_symmetry.space_group_name_H-M   'P 1'
#
loop_
_entity.id
_entity.type
_entity.pdbx_description
1 polymer ?
#
loop_
_entity_poly.entity_id
_entity_poly.type
_entity_poly.pdbx_seq_one_letter_code
_entity_poly.pdbx_strand_id
1 'polypeptide(L)'
;MKESENMAKTTISCPQCRQPVAADITRLFDVSQDPQAKQILLSGAYNLIQCPNCGYQGQAPTPIVYHDPDKELLLTFFPPELSVPVNQQEQMIGPMINKVMESLPMEKRKAYLFKPETMLTRQRLMERILEEDGITPEMLESQQKRLNFLQRLASTSPDARAEVIKQEEELVDEELLMILGRLIQSAAASGEEESTQVLAGLQQEILENTEYGQEILAQAKEQQAAIEALEKASKEGLTREKLLDLIIEAADSEIRLVTLVSMARGGLDYAFFQLLSERIQRASGEQQAKLTELRENLLEMTNEIDKAIKEQQGLASQLLDEILEQEDIEEAT
;
A
#
# COMPACT_ATOMS: atom_id res chain seq x y z
N MET A 1 11.29 7.74 -26.10
CA MET A 1 12.28 8.84 -26.19
C MET A 1 11.60 10.06 -26.79
N LYS A 2 10.91 10.86 -25.97
CA LYS A 2 10.35 12.14 -26.39
C LYS A 2 11.17 13.24 -25.73
N GLU A 3 11.68 14.10 -26.59
CA GLU A 3 12.30 15.42 -26.38
C GLU A 3 12.66 15.79 -24.93
N SER A 4 13.96 15.68 -24.64
CA SER A 4 14.60 16.50 -23.61
C SER A 4 14.50 17.96 -24.05
N GLU A 5 13.37 18.60 -23.75
CA GLU A 5 13.26 20.05 -23.75
C GLU A 5 14.41 20.60 -22.93
N ASN A 6 15.21 21.46 -23.56
CA ASN A 6 16.35 22.12 -22.97
C ASN A 6 15.83 23.12 -21.94
N MET A 7 15.48 22.63 -20.75
CA MET A 7 15.09 23.47 -19.62
C MET A 7 16.25 24.42 -19.32
N ALA A 8 15.98 25.71 -19.35
CA ALA A 8 17.01 26.72 -19.11
C ALA A 8 17.54 26.56 -17.67
N LYS A 9 18.75 26.03 -17.55
CA LYS A 9 19.43 25.87 -16.25
C LYS A 9 19.51 27.21 -15.54
N THR A 10 18.94 27.27 -14.35
CA THR A 10 18.96 28.47 -13.50
C THR A 10 20.21 28.44 -12.64
N THR A 11 20.85 29.59 -12.46
CA THR A 11 21.95 29.71 -11.50
C THR A 11 21.40 30.01 -10.11
N ILE A 12 21.75 29.18 -9.14
CA ILE A 12 21.37 29.33 -7.73
C ILE A 12 22.61 29.37 -6.83
N SER A 13 22.46 29.84 -5.60
CA SER A 13 23.55 29.85 -4.61
C SER A 13 23.59 28.51 -3.86
N CYS A 14 24.76 27.86 -3.83
CA CYS A 14 24.96 26.64 -3.02
C CYS A 14 24.67 26.93 -1.53
N PRO A 15 23.83 26.14 -0.84
CA PRO A 15 23.50 26.41 0.55
C PRO A 15 24.70 26.30 1.50
N GLN A 16 25.75 25.56 1.11
CA GLN A 16 26.93 25.34 1.95
C GLN A 16 28.06 26.37 1.71
N CYS A 17 28.46 26.59 0.45
CA CYS A 17 29.60 27.48 0.13
C CYS A 17 29.21 28.78 -0.58
N ARG A 18 27.92 28.99 -0.85
CA ARG A 18 27.33 30.15 -1.54
C ARG A 18 27.78 30.38 -2.99
N GLN A 19 28.70 29.56 -3.51
CA GLN A 19 29.11 29.61 -4.92
C GLN A 19 27.93 29.31 -5.85
N PRO A 20 27.89 29.93 -7.04
CA PRO A 20 26.84 29.69 -8.01
C PRO A 20 26.88 28.25 -8.53
N VAL A 21 25.72 27.61 -8.61
CA VAL A 21 25.53 26.27 -9.17
C VAL A 21 24.42 26.34 -10.20
N ALA A 22 24.67 25.79 -11.40
CA ALA A 22 23.65 25.65 -12.43
C ALA A 22 22.78 24.42 -12.13
N ALA A 23 21.47 24.61 -12.08
CA ALA A 23 20.51 23.57 -11.74
C ALA A 23 19.19 23.76 -12.49
N ASP A 24 18.52 22.64 -12.77
CA ASP A 24 17.14 22.63 -13.24
C ASP A 24 16.22 22.76 -12.03
N ILE A 25 15.45 23.85 -11.99
CA ILE A 25 14.69 24.26 -10.81
C ILE A 25 13.20 24.28 -11.13
N THR A 26 12.48 23.32 -10.54
CA THR A 26 11.03 23.23 -10.53
C THR A 26 10.49 23.85 -9.24
N ARG A 27 9.62 24.85 -9.37
CA ARG A 27 9.00 25.54 -8.22
C ARG A 27 7.49 25.42 -8.18
N LEU A 28 6.87 25.18 -9.33
CA LEU A 28 5.44 24.97 -9.45
C LEU A 28 5.18 23.50 -9.76
N PHE A 29 4.46 22.84 -8.86
CA PHE A 29 3.99 21.46 -8.97
C PHE A 29 2.48 21.50 -9.14
N ASP A 30 2.02 21.51 -10.38
CA ASP A 30 0.59 21.64 -10.74
C ASP A 30 0.08 20.34 -11.33
N VAL A 31 -0.72 19.60 -10.55
CA VAL A 31 -1.28 18.29 -10.91
C VAL A 31 -2.16 18.38 -12.16
N SER A 32 -2.74 19.56 -12.45
CA SER A 32 -3.54 19.77 -13.66
C SER A 32 -2.72 19.79 -14.95
N GLN A 33 -1.43 20.12 -14.85
CA GLN A 33 -0.51 20.22 -15.99
C GLN A 33 0.40 18.99 -16.07
N ASP A 34 0.82 18.47 -14.92
CA ASP A 34 1.65 17.29 -14.81
C ASP A 34 1.06 16.35 -13.75
N PRO A 35 0.39 15.25 -14.17
CA PRO A 35 -0.14 14.25 -13.25
C PRO A 35 0.91 13.64 -12.31
N GLN A 36 2.20 13.70 -12.65
CA GLN A 36 3.29 13.19 -11.81
C GLN A 36 3.80 14.21 -10.79
N ALA A 37 3.36 15.47 -10.85
CA ALA A 37 3.87 16.55 -10.02
C ALA A 37 3.78 16.24 -8.51
N LYS A 38 2.69 15.59 -8.09
CA LYS A 38 2.49 15.15 -6.70
C LYS A 38 3.52 14.12 -6.28
N GLN A 39 3.68 13.02 -7.03
CA GLN A 39 4.66 11.98 -6.72
C GLN A 39 6.10 12.52 -6.76
N ILE A 40 6.43 13.38 -7.74
CA ILE A 40 7.76 14.00 -7.81
C ILE A 40 8.00 14.85 -6.56
N LEU A 41 7.04 15.68 -6.16
CA LEU A 41 7.14 16.48 -4.94
C LEU A 41 7.32 15.59 -3.72
N LEU A 42 6.41 14.63 -3.48
CA LEU A 42 6.43 13.73 -2.32
C LEU A 42 7.70 12.86 -2.24
N SER A 43 8.26 12.46 -3.39
CA SER A 43 9.50 11.68 -3.42
C SER A 43 10.73 12.47 -2.95
N GLY A 44 10.68 13.80 -2.98
CA GLY A 44 11.85 14.64 -2.73
C GLY A 44 12.91 14.59 -3.84
N ALA A 45 12.66 13.89 -4.96
CA ALA A 45 13.61 13.73 -6.06
C ALA A 45 13.56 14.93 -7.05
N TYR A 46 13.49 16.16 -6.53
CA TYR A 46 13.42 17.38 -7.31
C TYR A 46 14.47 18.39 -6.85
N ASN A 47 14.87 19.30 -7.75
CA ASN A 47 15.83 20.38 -7.48
C ASN A 47 17.15 19.89 -6.84
N LEU A 48 17.58 18.67 -7.15
CA LEU A 48 18.82 18.09 -6.63
C LEU A 48 20.02 18.76 -7.30
N ILE A 49 20.99 19.19 -6.48
CA ILE A 49 22.22 19.81 -6.95
C ILE A 49 23.45 19.09 -6.42
N GLN A 50 24.52 19.11 -7.22
CA GLN A 50 25.85 18.73 -6.82
C GLN A 50 26.79 19.93 -7.03
N CYS A 51 27.30 20.50 -5.94
CA CYS A 51 28.17 21.67 -6.00
C CYS A 51 29.60 21.25 -6.39
N PRO A 52 30.14 21.73 -7.53
CA PRO A 52 31.49 21.35 -7.97
C PRO A 52 32.59 21.97 -7.09
N ASN A 53 32.27 23.00 -6.32
CA ASN A 53 33.26 23.73 -5.51
C ASN A 53 33.46 23.15 -4.11
N CYS A 54 32.40 22.64 -3.47
CA CYS A 54 32.47 22.12 -2.10
C CYS A 54 31.96 20.69 -1.92
N GLY A 55 31.48 20.05 -3.00
CA GLY A 55 30.97 18.68 -2.96
C GLY A 55 29.58 18.51 -2.35
N TYR A 56 28.89 19.60 -1.98
CA TYR A 56 27.52 19.53 -1.45
C TYR A 56 26.60 18.77 -2.42
N GLN A 57 25.86 17.79 -1.92
CA GLN A 57 24.83 17.05 -2.64
C GLN A 57 23.52 17.15 -1.86
N GLY A 58 22.47 17.68 -2.48
CA GLY A 58 21.17 17.82 -1.82
C GLY A 58 20.21 18.70 -2.60
N GLN A 59 19.01 18.89 -2.04
CA GLN A 59 17.98 19.75 -2.64
C GLN A 59 18.36 21.22 -2.53
N ALA A 60 18.16 21.98 -3.60
CA ALA A 60 18.29 23.42 -3.59
C ALA A 60 17.17 24.10 -2.76
N PRO A 61 17.51 25.05 -1.87
CA PRO A 61 16.50 25.82 -1.15
C PRO A 61 15.75 26.72 -2.14
N THR A 62 14.53 26.33 -2.50
CA THR A 62 13.70 27.01 -3.49
C THR A 62 12.25 27.10 -3.01
N PRO A 63 11.55 28.23 -3.27
CA PRO A 63 10.13 28.33 -2.99
C PRO A 63 9.33 27.30 -3.79
N ILE A 64 8.28 26.76 -3.18
CA ILE A 64 7.41 25.74 -3.77
C ILE A 64 5.98 26.24 -3.77
N VAL A 65 5.29 26.05 -4.90
CA VAL A 65 3.84 26.15 -5.03
C VAL A 65 3.34 24.80 -5.51
N TYR A 66 2.43 24.21 -4.74
CA TYR A 66 1.73 22.98 -5.11
C TYR A 66 0.27 23.30 -5.38
N HIS A 67 -0.26 22.75 -6.47
CA HIS A 67 -1.64 22.94 -6.89
C HIS A 67 -2.28 21.62 -7.29
N ASP A 68 -3.43 21.33 -6.68
CA ASP A 68 -4.28 20.19 -7.01
C ASP A 68 -5.73 20.68 -7.13
N PRO A 69 -6.30 20.76 -8.34
CA PRO A 69 -7.66 21.27 -8.54
C PRO A 69 -8.75 20.32 -8.05
N ASP A 70 -8.48 19.00 -8.00
CA ASP A 70 -9.46 18.00 -7.60
C ASP A 70 -9.62 17.99 -6.07
N LYS A 71 -8.55 18.35 -5.36
CA LYS A 71 -8.53 18.55 -3.90
C LYS A 71 -8.73 20.01 -3.47
N GLU A 72 -8.91 20.92 -4.42
CA GLU A 72 -9.00 22.37 -4.16
C GLU A 72 -7.82 22.93 -3.35
N LEU A 73 -6.61 22.43 -3.61
CA LEU A 73 -5.39 22.82 -2.91
C LEU A 73 -4.58 23.84 -3.69
N LEU A 74 -4.18 24.90 -2.99
CA LEU A 74 -3.11 25.80 -3.41
C LEU A 74 -2.18 26.04 -2.22
N LEU A 75 -1.12 25.24 -2.14
CA LEU A 75 -0.18 25.25 -1.03
C LEU A 75 1.11 25.97 -1.43
N THR A 76 1.68 26.72 -0.49
CA THR A 76 2.92 27.47 -0.69
C THR A 76 3.91 27.16 0.41
N PHE A 77 5.19 27.03 0.08
CA PHE A 77 6.28 26.87 1.04
C PHE A 77 7.45 27.75 0.62
N PHE A 78 8.00 28.50 1.58
CA PHE A 78 9.18 29.33 1.37
C PHE A 78 10.30 28.88 2.33
N PRO A 79 11.46 28.41 1.83
CA PRO A 79 12.54 27.94 2.68
C PRO A 79 13.09 29.06 3.58
N PRO A 80 13.08 28.89 4.92
CA PRO A 80 13.58 29.91 5.84
C PRO A 80 15.09 30.19 5.68
N GLU A 81 15.86 29.23 5.15
CA GLU A 81 17.30 29.33 4.94
C GLU A 81 17.68 30.42 3.92
N LEU A 82 16.75 30.81 3.04
CA LEU A 82 16.95 31.91 2.09
C LEU A 82 16.96 33.28 2.76
N SER A 83 16.47 33.41 4.01
CA SER A 83 16.49 34.65 4.79
C SER A 83 15.84 35.85 4.07
N VAL A 84 14.80 35.60 3.27
CA VAL A 84 14.08 36.63 2.50
C VAL A 84 12.92 37.20 3.33
N PRO A 85 12.72 38.53 3.39
CA PRO A 85 11.58 39.13 4.08
C PRO A 85 10.23 38.74 3.47
N VAL A 86 9.18 38.56 4.30
CA VAL A 86 7.84 38.08 3.88
C VAL A 86 7.28 38.80 2.64
N ASN A 87 7.34 40.13 2.59
CA ASN A 87 6.84 40.89 1.43
C ASN A 87 7.55 40.51 0.11
N GLN A 88 8.84 40.16 0.16
CA GLN A 88 9.58 39.69 -1.02
C GLN A 88 9.25 38.23 -1.33
N GLN A 89 8.92 37.41 -0.32
CA GLN A 89 8.45 36.04 -0.54
C GLN A 89 7.16 36.02 -1.38
N GLU A 90 6.19 36.87 -1.03
CA GLU A 90 4.93 37.02 -1.78
C GLU A 90 5.17 37.44 -3.23
N GLN A 91 6.10 38.37 -3.46
CA GLN A 91 6.49 38.80 -4.82
C GLN A 91 7.11 37.66 -5.64
N MET A 92 7.86 36.75 -4.99
CA MET A 92 8.46 35.59 -5.66
C MET A 92 7.42 34.50 -5.96
N ILE A 93 6.40 34.34 -5.10
CA ILE A 93 5.36 33.32 -5.23
C ILE A 93 4.25 33.75 -6.21
N GLY A 94 3.89 35.04 -6.22
CA GLY A 94 2.80 35.58 -7.02
C GLY A 94 2.80 35.16 -8.50
N PRO A 95 3.93 35.23 -9.24
CA PRO A 95 3.99 34.77 -10.63
C PRO A 95 3.63 33.29 -10.82
N MET A 96 3.94 32.43 -9.85
CA MET A 96 3.60 31.01 -9.92
C MET A 96 2.11 30.78 -9.69
N ILE A 97 1.49 31.52 -8.76
CA ILE A 97 0.04 31.49 -8.54
C ILE A 97 -0.70 32.03 -9.78
N ASN A 98 -0.21 33.12 -10.38
CA ASN A 98 -0.78 33.64 -11.63
C ASN A 98 -0.71 32.60 -12.76
N LYS A 99 0.40 31.88 -12.89
CA LYS A 99 0.54 30.80 -13.88
C LYS A 99 -0.50 29.69 -13.67
N VAL A 100 -0.80 29.31 -12.43
CA VAL A 100 -1.88 28.36 -12.11
C VAL A 100 -3.24 28.91 -12.52
N MET A 101 -3.53 30.18 -12.23
CA MET A 101 -4.80 30.77 -12.63
C MET A 101 -4.95 30.84 -14.15
N GLU A 102 -3.88 31.17 -14.87
CA GLU A 102 -3.87 31.27 -16.33
C GLU A 102 -4.02 29.91 -17.02
N SER A 103 -3.47 28.83 -16.45
CA SER A 103 -3.57 27.47 -16.98
C SER A 103 -4.95 26.84 -16.80
N LEU A 104 -5.74 27.33 -15.84
CA LEU A 104 -7.06 26.77 -15.54
C LEU A 104 -8.20 27.35 -16.40
N PRO A 105 -9.13 26.49 -16.89
CA PRO A 105 -10.42 26.92 -17.43
C PRO A 105 -11.21 27.76 -16.42
N MET A 106 -12.02 28.70 -16.89
CA MET A 106 -12.78 29.63 -16.03
C MET A 106 -13.66 28.91 -15.00
N GLU A 107 -14.25 27.78 -15.37
CA GLU A 107 -15.14 26.98 -14.53
C GLU A 107 -14.41 26.31 -13.37
N LYS A 108 -13.09 26.08 -13.52
CA LYS A 108 -12.24 25.48 -12.49
C LYS A 108 -11.56 26.51 -11.59
N ARG A 109 -11.69 27.81 -11.87
CA ARG A 109 -11.12 28.90 -11.05
C ARG A 109 -11.97 29.18 -9.81
N LYS A 110 -11.89 28.28 -8.83
CA LYS A 110 -12.67 28.36 -7.58
C LYS A 110 -12.01 29.30 -6.56
N ALA A 111 -12.71 29.52 -5.43
CA ALA A 111 -12.33 30.48 -4.41
C ALA A 111 -10.98 30.18 -3.70
N TYR A 112 -10.57 28.90 -3.61
CA TYR A 112 -9.33 28.50 -2.94
C TYR A 112 -8.08 29.12 -3.57
N LEU A 113 -8.10 29.41 -4.89
CA LEU A 113 -6.99 30.04 -5.60
C LEU A 113 -6.66 31.44 -5.09
N PHE A 114 -7.62 32.13 -4.47
CA PHE A 114 -7.45 33.47 -3.90
C PHE A 114 -7.02 33.43 -2.43
N LYS A 115 -6.89 32.24 -1.85
CA LYS A 115 -6.48 32.01 -0.46
C LYS A 115 -5.45 30.89 -0.38
N PRO A 116 -4.23 31.10 -0.92
CA PRO A 116 -3.17 30.10 -0.82
C PRO A 116 -2.87 29.80 0.65
N GLU A 117 -2.72 28.51 0.99
CA GLU A 117 -2.29 28.09 2.31
C GLU A 117 -0.76 28.12 2.38
N THR A 118 -0.20 28.81 3.38
CA THR A 118 1.25 28.88 3.57
C THR A 118 1.73 27.88 4.61
N MET A 119 2.63 27.01 4.20
CA MET A 119 3.25 25.97 5.01
C MET A 119 4.59 26.47 5.55
N LEU A 120 4.79 26.34 6.87
CA LEU A 120 6.00 26.82 7.54
C LEU A 120 7.19 25.89 7.34
N THR A 121 6.94 24.60 7.09
CA THR A 121 7.97 23.58 6.85
C THR A 121 7.62 22.77 5.62
N ARG A 122 8.65 22.24 4.94
CA ARG A 122 8.46 21.29 3.84
C ARG A 122 7.73 20.03 4.32
N GLN A 123 7.98 19.59 5.54
CA GLN A 123 7.28 18.46 6.14
C GLN A 123 5.78 18.72 6.24
N ARG A 124 5.36 19.87 6.78
CA ARG A 124 3.93 20.22 6.86
C ARG A 124 3.27 20.35 5.50
N LEU A 125 4.01 20.83 4.49
CA LEU A 125 3.55 20.83 3.09
C LEU A 125 3.21 19.41 2.63
N MET A 126 4.10 18.44 2.87
CA MET A 126 3.86 17.05 2.48
C MET A 126 2.72 16.40 3.26
N GLU A 127 2.69 16.60 4.58
CA GLU A 127 1.60 16.12 5.43
C GLU A 127 0.25 16.66 4.96
N ARG A 128 0.15 17.97 4.65
CA ARG A 128 -1.08 18.58 4.15
C ARG A 128 -1.54 17.97 2.81
N ILE A 129 -0.60 17.62 1.93
CA ILE A 129 -0.91 16.94 0.65
C ILE A 129 -1.47 15.53 0.91
N LEU A 130 -0.85 14.80 1.84
CA LEU A 130 -1.22 13.43 2.18
C LEU A 130 -2.54 13.36 2.98
N GLU A 131 -2.84 14.37 3.81
CA GLU A 131 -4.11 14.50 4.54
C GLU A 131 -5.31 14.47 3.57
N GLU A 132 -5.17 15.07 2.39
CA GLU A 132 -6.22 15.12 1.36
C GLU A 132 -6.39 13.79 0.61
N ASP A 133 -5.42 12.87 0.75
CA ASP A 133 -5.54 11.47 0.34
C ASP A 133 -6.05 10.56 1.47
N GLY A 134 -6.40 11.12 2.62
CA GLY A 134 -6.84 10.37 3.80
C GLY A 134 -5.69 9.76 4.61
N ILE A 135 -4.45 10.21 4.39
CA ILE A 135 -3.27 9.77 5.15
C ILE A 135 -2.97 10.82 6.22
N THR A 136 -3.19 10.47 7.49
CA THR A 136 -3.00 11.41 8.60
C THR A 136 -1.56 11.44 9.12
N PRO A 137 -1.13 12.51 9.81
CA PRO A 137 0.18 12.56 10.47
C PRO A 137 0.41 11.39 11.43
N GLU A 138 -0.62 10.95 12.15
CA GLU A 138 -0.54 9.83 13.09
C GLU A 138 -0.28 8.50 12.36
N MET A 139 -0.91 8.30 11.19
CA MET A 139 -0.64 7.14 10.34
C MET A 139 0.83 7.12 9.89
N LEU A 140 1.35 8.26 9.42
CA LEU A 140 2.75 8.40 9.01
C LEU A 140 3.72 8.14 10.17
N GLU A 141 3.44 8.70 11.35
CA GLU A 141 4.24 8.47 12.54
C GLU A 141 4.25 6.99 12.94
N SER A 142 3.10 6.32 12.85
CA SER A 142 3.00 4.89 13.16
C SER A 142 3.82 4.02 12.19
N GLN A 143 3.76 4.32 10.89
CA GLN A 143 4.58 3.65 9.88
C GLN A 143 6.07 3.91 10.10
N GLN A 144 6.45 5.14 10.45
CA GLN A 144 7.84 5.47 10.76
C GLN A 144 8.34 4.71 11.99
N LYS A 145 7.52 4.55 13.03
CA LYS A 145 7.86 3.74 14.22
C LYS A 145 8.09 2.28 13.83
N ARG A 146 7.21 1.68 13.02
CA ARG A 146 7.38 0.31 12.51
C ARG A 146 8.67 0.15 11.70
N LEU A 147 8.98 1.09 10.80
CA LEU A 147 10.24 1.05 10.04
C LEU A 147 11.48 1.20 10.94
N ASN A 148 11.44 2.10 11.92
CA ASN A 148 12.54 2.28 12.88
C ASN A 148 12.74 1.02 13.73
N PHE A 149 11.64 0.37 14.13
CA PHE A 149 11.67 -0.91 14.84
C PHE A 149 12.39 -1.99 14.02
N LEU A 150 12.01 -2.18 12.74
CA LEU A 150 12.68 -3.13 11.84
C LEU A 150 14.16 -2.80 11.64
N GLN A 151 14.52 -1.53 11.44
CA GLN A 151 15.90 -1.09 11.30
C GLN A 151 16.72 -1.39 12.56
N ARG A 152 16.14 -1.14 13.74
CA ARG A 152 16.80 -1.45 15.01
C ARG A 152 17.01 -2.96 15.16
N LEU A 153 16.01 -3.78 14.85
CA LEU A 153 16.16 -5.25 14.87
C LEU A 153 17.26 -5.74 13.92
N ALA A 154 17.31 -5.21 12.70
CA ALA A 154 18.35 -5.54 11.73
C ALA A 154 19.76 -5.22 12.25
N SER A 155 19.91 -4.10 12.97
CA SER A 155 21.18 -3.70 13.59
C SER A 155 21.49 -4.37 14.94
N THR A 156 20.51 -5.04 15.55
CA THR A 156 20.64 -5.70 16.85
C THR A 156 21.24 -7.10 16.67
N SER A 157 22.10 -7.52 17.59
CA SER A 157 22.68 -8.86 17.56
C SER A 157 21.59 -9.94 17.76
N PRO A 158 21.68 -11.10 17.08
CA PRO A 158 20.62 -12.11 17.11
C PRO A 158 20.19 -12.57 18.51
N ASP A 159 21.12 -12.63 19.46
CA ASP A 159 20.89 -13.01 20.86
C ASP A 159 20.08 -11.99 21.67
N ALA A 160 20.08 -10.72 21.24
CA ALA A 160 19.38 -9.63 21.92
C ALA A 160 18.03 -9.27 21.26
N ARG A 161 17.74 -9.76 20.05
CA ARG A 161 16.53 -9.38 19.29
C ARG A 161 15.23 -9.79 19.97
N ALA A 162 15.16 -10.98 20.56
CA ALA A 162 13.95 -11.45 21.23
C ALA A 162 13.50 -10.52 22.37
N GLU A 163 14.45 -9.93 23.10
CA GLU A 163 14.16 -8.95 24.14
C GLU A 163 13.63 -7.63 23.53
N VAL A 164 14.25 -7.15 22.46
CA VAL A 164 13.80 -5.94 21.75
C VAL A 164 12.41 -6.12 21.15
N ILE A 165 12.11 -7.31 20.60
CA ILE A 165 10.79 -7.64 20.05
C ILE A 165 9.72 -7.57 21.14
N LYS A 166 9.97 -8.17 22.30
CA LYS A 166 9.03 -8.15 23.43
C LYS A 166 8.80 -6.75 24.00
N GLN A 167 9.83 -5.91 24.03
CA GLN A 167 9.70 -4.55 24.55
C GLN A 167 8.82 -3.65 23.68
N GLU A 168 8.71 -3.95 22.38
CA GLU A 168 7.92 -3.18 21.42
C GLU A 168 6.91 -4.05 20.67
N GLU A 169 6.38 -5.05 21.37
CA GLU A 169 5.39 -5.98 20.83
C GLU A 169 4.13 -5.27 20.33
N GLU A 170 3.78 -4.11 20.92
CA GLU A 170 2.65 -3.27 20.47
C GLU A 170 2.80 -2.76 19.02
N LEU A 171 4.02 -2.75 18.46
CA LEU A 171 4.25 -2.37 17.07
C LEU A 171 4.04 -3.55 16.10
N VAL A 172 3.85 -4.77 16.61
CA VAL A 172 3.73 -5.99 15.82
C VAL A 172 2.28 -6.28 15.48
N ASP A 173 1.90 -5.87 14.28
CA ASP A 173 0.57 -6.05 13.71
C ASP A 173 0.65 -6.36 12.21
N GLU A 174 -0.52 -6.40 11.56
CA GLU A 174 -0.66 -6.67 10.13
C GLU A 174 0.18 -5.71 9.28
N GLU A 175 0.17 -4.42 9.64
CA GLU A 175 0.89 -3.38 8.89
C GLU A 175 2.40 -3.58 8.98
N LEU A 176 2.94 -3.93 10.16
CA LEU A 176 4.36 -4.24 10.30
C LEU A 176 4.76 -5.43 9.42
N LEU A 177 4.00 -6.53 9.47
CA LEU A 177 4.28 -7.73 8.69
C LEU A 177 4.16 -7.46 7.18
N MET A 178 3.21 -6.63 6.75
CA MET A 178 3.09 -6.18 5.37
C MET A 178 4.30 -5.35 4.92
N ILE A 179 4.75 -4.41 5.75
CA ILE A 179 5.95 -3.59 5.47
C ILE A 179 7.17 -4.52 5.34
N LEU A 180 7.38 -5.43 6.30
CA LEU A 180 8.50 -6.37 6.28
C LEU A 180 8.44 -7.29 5.06
N GLY A 181 7.26 -7.80 4.70
CA GLY A 181 7.05 -8.61 3.50
C GLY A 181 7.42 -7.87 2.21
N ARG A 182 7.07 -6.59 2.08
CA ARG A 182 7.47 -5.76 0.93
C ARG A 182 8.98 -5.53 0.89
N LEU A 183 9.63 -5.35 2.04
CA LEU A 183 11.09 -5.23 2.11
C LEU A 183 11.79 -6.52 1.65
N ILE A 184 11.29 -7.68 2.09
CA ILE A 184 11.80 -9.00 1.64
C ILE A 184 11.63 -9.15 0.13
N GLN A 185 10.45 -8.86 -0.41
CA GLN A 185 10.17 -8.94 -1.84
C GLN A 185 11.07 -8.01 -2.66
N SER A 186 11.26 -6.77 -2.19
CA SER A 186 12.14 -5.80 -2.84
C SER A 186 13.60 -6.26 -2.85
N ALA A 187 14.11 -6.77 -1.72
CA ALA A 187 15.48 -7.28 -1.63
C ALA A 187 15.70 -8.48 -2.57
N ALA A 188 14.72 -9.39 -2.63
CA ALA A 188 14.75 -10.55 -3.53
C ALA A 188 14.74 -10.12 -5.01
N ALA A 189 13.90 -9.14 -5.38
CA ALA A 189 13.83 -8.62 -6.73
C ALA A 189 15.12 -7.92 -7.18
N SER A 190 15.82 -7.27 -6.25
CA SER A 190 17.13 -6.63 -6.49
C SER A 190 18.32 -7.61 -6.47
N GLY A 191 18.11 -8.89 -6.17
CA GLY A 191 19.18 -9.89 -6.07
C GLY A 191 20.04 -9.77 -4.81
N GLU A 192 19.56 -9.09 -3.78
CA GLU A 192 20.26 -8.92 -2.50
C GLU A 192 19.98 -10.12 -1.58
N GLU A 193 20.68 -11.24 -1.81
CA GLU A 193 20.46 -12.49 -1.08
C GLU A 193 20.68 -12.35 0.44
N GLU A 194 21.72 -11.63 0.86
CA GLU A 194 22.02 -11.40 2.28
C GLU A 194 20.90 -10.61 2.96
N SER A 195 20.49 -9.48 2.36
CA SER A 195 19.37 -8.66 2.84
C SER A 195 18.09 -9.50 2.96
N THR A 196 17.82 -10.35 1.96
CA THR A 196 16.64 -11.23 1.95
C THR A 196 16.68 -12.21 3.12
N GLN A 197 17.82 -12.86 3.37
CA GLN A 197 17.98 -13.82 4.47
C GLN A 197 17.84 -13.15 5.84
N VAL A 198 18.45 -11.97 6.02
CA VAL A 198 18.34 -11.21 7.28
C VAL A 198 16.89 -10.83 7.55
N LEU A 199 16.20 -10.26 6.57
CA LEU A 199 14.80 -9.84 6.73
C LEU A 199 13.85 -11.02 6.95
N ALA A 200 14.06 -12.14 6.26
CA ALA A 200 13.28 -13.37 6.48
C ALA A 200 13.53 -13.95 7.89
N GLY A 201 14.78 -13.92 8.37
CA GLY A 201 15.10 -14.30 9.75
C GLY A 201 14.40 -13.42 10.78
N LEU A 202 14.39 -12.10 10.57
CA LEU A 202 13.63 -11.17 11.41
C LEU A 202 12.13 -11.47 11.41
N GLN A 203 11.55 -11.77 10.25
CA GLN A 203 10.15 -12.14 10.16
C GLN A 203 9.85 -13.37 11.04
N GLN A 204 10.68 -14.40 10.94
CA GLN A 204 10.52 -15.61 11.77
C GLN A 204 10.65 -15.29 13.27
N GLU A 205 11.66 -14.52 13.66
CA GLU A 205 11.86 -14.12 15.06
C GLU A 205 10.66 -13.32 15.59
N ILE A 206 10.12 -12.38 14.81
CA ILE A 206 8.93 -11.58 15.18
C ILE A 206 7.72 -12.51 15.36
N LEU A 207 7.50 -13.43 14.42
CA LEU A 207 6.37 -14.36 14.47
C LEU A 207 6.43 -15.28 15.69
N GLU A 208 7.62 -15.77 16.06
CA GLU A 208 7.79 -16.69 17.20
C GLU A 208 7.69 -15.99 18.56
N ASN A 209 8.10 -14.72 18.64
CA ASN A 209 8.28 -14.01 19.91
C ASN A 209 7.15 -13.03 20.26
N THR A 210 6.07 -12.96 19.48
CA THR A 210 4.91 -12.08 19.74
C THR A 210 3.58 -12.83 19.73
N GLU A 211 2.60 -12.35 20.49
CA GLU A 211 1.24 -12.88 20.53
C GLU A 211 0.58 -12.83 19.15
N TYR A 212 0.64 -11.67 18.47
CA TYR A 212 0.11 -11.51 17.12
C TYR A 212 0.82 -12.46 16.13
N GLY A 213 2.14 -12.58 16.23
CA GLY A 213 2.92 -13.51 15.42
C GLY A 213 2.53 -14.97 15.62
N GLN A 214 2.32 -15.38 16.86
CA GLN A 214 1.88 -16.74 17.20
C GLN A 214 0.47 -17.03 16.70
N GLU A 215 -0.42 -16.03 16.73
CA GLU A 215 -1.72 -16.12 16.09
C GLU A 215 -1.55 -16.42 14.60
N ILE A 216 -0.81 -15.61 13.86
CA ILE A 216 -0.54 -15.82 12.41
C ILE A 216 0.04 -17.21 12.14
N LEU A 217 0.99 -17.69 12.94
CA LEU A 217 1.56 -19.03 12.80
C LEU A 217 0.51 -20.13 13.03
N ALA A 218 -0.37 -19.97 14.02
CA ALA A 218 -1.47 -20.89 14.28
C ALA A 218 -2.46 -20.92 13.10
N GLN A 219 -2.84 -19.75 12.59
CA GLN A 219 -3.71 -19.60 11.43
C GLN A 219 -3.12 -20.29 10.18
N ALA A 220 -1.84 -20.03 9.88
CA ALA A 220 -1.13 -20.65 8.75
C ALA A 220 -1.07 -22.18 8.87
N LYS A 221 -0.86 -22.70 10.09
CA LYS A 221 -0.87 -24.14 10.35
C LYS A 221 -2.24 -24.76 10.13
N GLU A 222 -3.31 -24.08 10.53
CA GLU A 222 -4.68 -24.54 10.29
C GLU A 222 -5.02 -24.56 8.80
N GLN A 223 -4.65 -23.50 8.08
CA GLN A 223 -4.79 -23.43 6.62
C GLN A 223 -4.04 -24.57 5.92
N GLN A 224 -2.77 -24.79 6.29
CA GLN A 224 -1.96 -25.87 5.72
C GLN A 224 -2.58 -27.25 5.98
N ALA A 225 -3.09 -27.49 7.19
CA ALA A 225 -3.76 -28.74 7.54
C ALA A 225 -5.02 -28.97 6.68
N ALA A 226 -5.80 -27.92 6.39
CA ALA A 226 -6.95 -28.01 5.51
C ALA A 226 -6.55 -28.33 4.06
N ILE A 227 -5.50 -27.67 3.54
CA ILE A 227 -4.95 -27.94 2.21
C ILE A 227 -4.51 -29.40 2.11
N GLU A 228 -3.71 -29.88 3.06
CA GLU A 228 -3.21 -31.26 3.07
C GLU A 228 -4.34 -32.30 3.15
N ALA A 229 -5.36 -32.03 3.96
CA ALA A 229 -6.53 -32.90 4.08
C ALA A 229 -7.29 -32.99 2.74
N LEU A 230 -7.49 -31.85 2.07
CA LEU A 230 -8.16 -31.79 0.77
C LEU A 230 -7.33 -32.47 -0.33
N GLU A 231 -6.02 -32.23 -0.37
CA GLU A 231 -5.11 -32.88 -1.31
C GLU A 231 -5.09 -34.39 -1.16
N LYS A 232 -5.04 -34.88 0.08
CA LYS A 232 -5.10 -36.30 0.38
C LYS A 232 -6.41 -36.91 -0.11
N ALA A 233 -7.54 -36.27 0.19
CA ALA A 233 -8.85 -36.75 -0.25
C ALA A 233 -8.99 -36.72 -1.79
N SER A 234 -8.40 -35.71 -2.46
CA SER A 234 -8.33 -35.63 -3.92
C SER A 234 -7.56 -36.81 -4.53
N LYS A 235 -6.39 -37.16 -3.99
CA LYS A 235 -5.57 -38.31 -4.43
C LYS A 235 -6.31 -39.65 -4.28
N GLU A 236 -7.15 -39.77 -3.25
CA GLU A 236 -7.96 -40.97 -2.98
C GLU A 236 -9.32 -40.98 -3.72
N GLY A 237 -9.59 -39.97 -4.56
CA GLY A 237 -10.89 -39.72 -5.17
C GLY A 237 -11.82 -38.96 -4.22
N LEU A 238 -11.90 -37.64 -4.40
CA LEU A 238 -12.75 -36.74 -3.62
C LEU A 238 -14.21 -36.87 -4.07
N THR A 239 -15.02 -37.58 -3.28
CA THR A 239 -16.48 -37.64 -3.46
C THR A 239 -17.18 -36.56 -2.63
N ARG A 240 -18.47 -36.31 -2.90
CA ARG A 240 -19.26 -35.33 -2.12
C ARG A 240 -19.38 -35.74 -0.65
N GLU A 241 -19.47 -37.04 -0.38
CA GLU A 241 -19.51 -37.59 0.97
C GLU A 241 -18.19 -37.35 1.70
N LYS A 242 -17.05 -37.61 1.06
CA LYS A 242 -15.74 -37.34 1.64
C LYS A 242 -15.53 -35.84 1.90
N LEU A 243 -15.97 -34.99 0.96
CA LEU A 243 -15.91 -33.54 1.15
C LEU A 243 -16.79 -33.10 2.33
N LEU A 244 -17.98 -33.69 2.47
CA LEU A 244 -18.87 -33.42 3.60
C LEU A 244 -18.25 -33.84 4.92
N ASP A 245 -17.64 -35.02 4.99
CA ASP A 245 -16.95 -35.48 6.19
C ASP A 245 -15.78 -34.55 6.56
N LEU A 246 -14.94 -34.13 5.59
CA LEU A 246 -13.86 -33.15 5.82
C LEU A 246 -14.38 -31.81 6.36
N ILE A 247 -15.48 -31.31 5.81
CA ILE A 247 -16.08 -30.04 6.24
C ILE A 247 -16.65 -30.15 7.65
N ILE A 248 -17.29 -31.27 7.99
CA ILE A 248 -17.78 -31.52 9.36
C ILE A 248 -16.61 -31.62 10.34
N GLU A 249 -15.51 -32.28 9.97
CA GLU A 249 -14.30 -32.37 10.80
C GLU A 249 -13.63 -30.99 11.01
N ALA A 250 -13.79 -30.07 10.06
CA ALA A 250 -13.29 -28.70 10.13
C ALA A 250 -14.25 -27.72 10.83
N ALA A 251 -15.45 -28.15 11.25
CA ALA A 251 -16.50 -27.24 11.72
C ALA A 251 -16.11 -26.40 12.96
N ASP A 252 -15.18 -26.89 13.78
CA ASP A 252 -14.71 -26.17 14.98
C ASP A 252 -13.56 -25.17 14.70
N SER A 253 -13.07 -25.09 13.45
CA SER A 253 -12.03 -24.13 13.02
C SER A 253 -12.52 -23.37 11.79
N GLU A 254 -12.82 -22.09 12.01
CA GLU A 254 -13.26 -21.18 10.95
C GLU A 254 -12.24 -21.10 9.80
N ILE A 255 -10.94 -21.06 10.11
CA ILE A 255 -9.87 -20.97 9.12
C ILE A 255 -9.82 -22.21 8.23
N ARG A 256 -9.91 -23.40 8.82
CA ARG A 256 -9.98 -24.65 8.05
C ARG A 256 -11.22 -24.69 7.19
N LEU A 257 -12.36 -24.29 7.75
CA LEU A 257 -13.64 -24.27 7.05
C LEU A 257 -13.59 -23.35 5.83
N VAL A 258 -13.19 -22.09 6.02
CA VAL A 258 -13.05 -21.10 4.94
C VAL A 258 -12.07 -21.59 3.87
N THR A 259 -10.94 -22.18 4.27
CA THR A 259 -9.94 -22.74 3.34
C THR A 259 -10.54 -23.87 2.49
N LEU A 260 -11.19 -24.85 3.12
CA LEU A 260 -11.82 -25.96 2.41
C LEU A 260 -12.93 -25.49 1.48
N VAL A 261 -13.79 -24.58 1.95
CA VAL A 261 -14.92 -24.05 1.17
C VAL A 261 -14.45 -23.27 -0.04
N SER A 262 -13.43 -22.42 0.12
CA SER A 262 -12.85 -21.63 -0.97
C SER A 262 -12.23 -22.52 -2.04
N MET A 263 -11.45 -23.53 -1.64
CA MET A 263 -10.75 -24.42 -2.57
C MET A 263 -11.66 -25.46 -3.21
N ALA A 264 -12.66 -25.95 -2.48
CA ALA A 264 -13.58 -27.00 -2.92
C ALA A 264 -14.95 -26.45 -3.32
N ARG A 265 -15.07 -25.14 -3.60
CA ARG A 265 -16.34 -24.48 -3.95
C ARG A 265 -17.12 -25.24 -5.01
N GLY A 266 -16.46 -25.73 -6.06
CA GLY A 266 -17.10 -26.49 -7.14
C GLY A 266 -17.79 -27.80 -6.68
N GLY A 267 -17.42 -28.35 -5.53
CA GLY A 267 -18.05 -29.53 -4.92
C GLY A 267 -19.23 -29.21 -3.99
N LEU A 268 -19.43 -27.94 -3.63
CA LEU A 268 -20.49 -27.46 -2.73
C LEU A 268 -21.75 -27.08 -3.52
N ASP A 269 -22.29 -28.07 -4.22
CA ASP A 269 -23.48 -27.92 -5.06
C ASP A 269 -24.77 -28.32 -4.32
N TYR A 270 -25.90 -28.27 -5.03
CA TYR A 270 -27.19 -28.68 -4.47
C TYR A 270 -27.17 -30.11 -3.89
N ALA A 271 -26.48 -31.04 -4.54
CA ALA A 271 -26.41 -32.42 -4.08
C ALA A 271 -25.61 -32.54 -2.77
N PHE A 272 -24.53 -31.76 -2.61
CA PHE A 272 -23.82 -31.66 -1.34
C PHE A 272 -24.74 -31.19 -0.20
N PHE A 273 -25.52 -30.12 -0.41
CA PHE A 273 -26.42 -29.62 0.63
C PHE A 273 -27.60 -30.56 0.93
N GLN A 274 -28.02 -31.38 -0.04
CA GLN A 274 -28.95 -32.48 0.21
C GLN A 274 -28.34 -33.53 1.15
N LEU A 275 -27.10 -33.96 0.90
CA LEU A 275 -26.39 -34.90 1.78
C LEU A 275 -26.23 -34.35 3.21
N LEU A 276 -25.87 -33.06 3.36
CA LEU A 276 -25.80 -32.41 4.66
C LEU A 276 -27.19 -32.37 5.35
N SER A 277 -28.25 -32.08 4.60
CA SER A 277 -29.62 -32.08 5.13
C SER A 277 -30.04 -33.47 5.64
N GLU A 278 -29.69 -34.53 4.91
CA GLU A 278 -29.91 -35.91 5.38
C GLU A 278 -29.12 -36.22 6.65
N ARG A 279 -27.87 -35.76 6.75
CA ARG A 279 -27.02 -35.93 7.95
C ARG A 279 -27.62 -35.23 9.17
N ILE A 280 -28.14 -34.01 8.98
CA ILE A 280 -28.84 -33.24 10.02
C ILE A 280 -30.08 -33.99 10.50
N GLN A 281 -30.91 -34.52 9.59
CA GLN A 281 -32.14 -35.24 9.96
C GLN A 281 -31.87 -36.54 10.73
N ARG A 282 -30.72 -37.18 10.51
CA ARG A 282 -30.30 -38.39 11.24
C ARG A 282 -29.63 -38.08 12.59
N ALA A 283 -29.13 -36.87 12.77
CA ALA A 283 -28.56 -36.41 14.04
C ALA A 283 -29.66 -36.01 15.03
N SER A 284 -29.33 -35.94 16.32
CA SER A 284 -30.25 -35.45 17.36
C SER A 284 -29.50 -34.65 18.42
N GLY A 285 -30.23 -33.79 19.13
CA GLY A 285 -29.69 -32.97 20.22
C GLY A 285 -28.63 -31.97 19.74
N GLU A 286 -27.54 -31.86 20.49
CA GLU A 286 -26.45 -30.90 20.24
C GLU A 286 -25.81 -31.07 18.86
N GLN A 287 -25.62 -32.32 18.41
CA GLN A 287 -25.01 -32.59 17.10
C GLN A 287 -25.89 -32.10 15.94
N GLN A 288 -27.21 -32.20 16.07
CA GLN A 288 -28.13 -31.68 15.07
C GLN A 288 -28.07 -30.15 15.01
N ALA A 289 -27.96 -29.48 16.16
CA ALA A 289 -27.79 -28.03 16.23
C ALA A 289 -26.50 -27.58 15.54
N LYS A 290 -25.35 -28.20 15.87
CA LYS A 290 -24.05 -27.88 15.25
C LYS A 290 -24.05 -28.05 13.72
N LEU A 291 -24.63 -29.14 13.21
CA LEU A 291 -24.72 -29.35 11.76
C LEU A 291 -25.67 -28.37 11.07
N THR A 292 -26.68 -27.88 11.78
CA THR A 292 -27.60 -26.86 11.26
C THR A 292 -26.90 -25.51 11.16
N GLU A 293 -26.16 -25.12 12.18
CA GLU A 293 -25.32 -23.91 12.18
C GLU A 293 -24.23 -23.99 11.09
N LEU A 294 -23.53 -25.11 10.98
CA LEU A 294 -22.56 -25.35 9.91
C LEU A 294 -23.19 -25.16 8.53
N ARG A 295 -24.41 -25.65 8.32
CA ARG A 295 -25.12 -25.48 7.04
C ARG A 295 -25.39 -24.00 6.74
N GLU A 296 -25.79 -23.22 7.72
CA GLU A 296 -26.03 -21.78 7.55
C GLU A 296 -24.73 -21.06 7.18
N ASN A 297 -23.64 -21.33 7.91
CA ASN A 297 -22.32 -20.77 7.62
C ASN A 297 -21.83 -21.13 6.21
N LEU A 298 -21.99 -22.38 5.79
CA LEU A 298 -21.61 -22.82 4.45
C LEU A 298 -22.41 -22.11 3.35
N LEU A 299 -23.71 -21.87 3.57
CA LEU A 299 -24.53 -21.14 2.60
C LEU A 299 -24.08 -19.67 2.49
N GLU A 300 -23.75 -19.03 3.61
CA GLU A 300 -23.20 -17.67 3.61
C GLU A 300 -21.86 -17.61 2.85
N MET A 301 -20.88 -18.43 3.24
CA MET A 301 -19.57 -18.47 2.61
C MET A 301 -19.65 -18.77 1.10
N THR A 302 -20.47 -19.75 0.70
CA THR A 302 -20.62 -20.09 -0.73
C THR A 302 -21.27 -18.97 -1.54
N ASN A 303 -22.25 -18.25 -0.96
CA ASN A 303 -22.86 -17.09 -1.60
C ASN A 303 -21.86 -15.93 -1.78
N GLU A 304 -21.03 -15.66 -0.77
CA GLU A 304 -20.00 -14.62 -0.85
C GLU A 304 -18.96 -14.94 -1.93
N ILE A 305 -18.48 -16.19 -1.96
CA ILE A 305 -17.53 -16.67 -2.97
C ILE A 305 -18.15 -16.58 -4.38
N ASP A 306 -19.41 -17.00 -4.56
CA ASP A 306 -20.09 -16.93 -5.86
C ASP A 306 -20.25 -15.49 -6.34
N LYS A 307 -20.57 -14.58 -5.42
CA LYS A 307 -20.69 -13.15 -5.72
C LYS A 307 -19.34 -12.59 -6.18
N ALA A 308 -18.26 -12.90 -5.46
CA ALA A 308 -16.91 -12.45 -5.83
C ALA A 308 -16.48 -13.00 -7.19
N ILE A 309 -16.74 -14.30 -7.47
CA ILE A 309 -16.45 -14.91 -8.78
C ILE A 309 -17.23 -14.20 -9.89
N LYS A 310 -18.52 -13.90 -9.67
CA LYS A 310 -19.36 -13.22 -10.66
C LYS A 310 -18.91 -11.78 -10.91
N GLU A 311 -18.50 -11.05 -9.88
CA GLU A 311 -17.94 -9.70 -10.01
C GLU A 311 -16.64 -9.71 -10.81
N GLN A 312 -15.74 -10.64 -10.49
CA GLN A 312 -14.48 -10.80 -11.21
C GLN A 312 -14.70 -11.16 -12.70
N GLN A 313 -15.65 -12.05 -13.00
CA GLN A 313 -16.05 -12.37 -14.37
C GLN A 313 -16.64 -11.16 -15.11
N GLY A 314 -17.40 -10.32 -14.41
CA GLY A 314 -17.94 -9.08 -14.94
C GLY A 314 -16.84 -8.09 -15.34
N LEU A 315 -15.87 -7.85 -14.46
CA LEU A 315 -14.72 -6.99 -14.73
C LEU A 315 -13.87 -7.53 -15.89
N ALA A 316 -13.60 -8.84 -15.91
CA ALA A 316 -12.84 -9.47 -16.99
C ALA A 316 -13.57 -9.36 -18.34
N SER A 317 -14.91 -9.47 -18.36
CA SER A 317 -15.71 -9.31 -19.57
C SER A 317 -15.69 -7.86 -20.06
N GLN A 318 -15.80 -6.88 -19.16
CA GLN A 318 -15.68 -5.46 -19.49
C GLN A 318 -14.31 -5.13 -20.09
N LEU A 319 -13.23 -5.63 -19.49
CA LEU A 319 -11.88 -5.44 -20.03
C LEU A 319 -11.73 -6.09 -21.42
N LEU A 320 -12.30 -7.28 -21.61
CA LEU A 320 -12.27 -7.95 -22.92
C LEU A 320 -13.05 -7.16 -23.98
N ASP A 321 -14.23 -6.65 -23.63
CA ASP A 321 -15.04 -5.81 -24.53
C ASP A 321 -14.29 -4.51 -24.88
N GLU A 322 -13.64 -3.86 -23.90
CA GLU A 322 -12.79 -2.68 -24.13
C GLU A 322 -11.61 -2.98 -25.06
N ILE A 323 -10.95 -4.13 -24.92
CA ILE A 323 -9.85 -4.55 -25.81
C ILE A 323 -10.37 -4.85 -27.22
N LEU A 324 -11.54 -5.48 -27.35
CA LEU A 324 -12.15 -5.82 -28.64
C LEU A 324 -12.70 -4.60 -29.38
N GLU A 325 -13.06 -3.53 -28.66
CA GLU A 325 -13.48 -2.25 -29.23
C GLU A 325 -12.31 -1.36 -29.68
N GLN A 326 -11.06 -1.66 -29.29
CA GLN A 326 -9.89 -0.97 -29.81
C GLN A 326 -9.51 -1.50 -31.21
N GLU A 327 -9.48 -0.60 -32.20
CA GLU A 327 -9.26 -0.93 -33.62
C GLU A 327 -7.84 -1.44 -33.95
N ASP A 328 -6.90 -1.47 -33.00
CA ASP A 328 -5.51 -1.90 -33.26
C ASP A 328 -4.93 -2.76 -32.13
N ILE A 329 -5.11 -4.08 -32.24
CA ILE A 329 -4.68 -5.08 -31.25
C ILE A 329 -3.13 -5.23 -31.24
N GLU A 330 -2.40 -4.69 -32.23
CA GLU A 330 -0.93 -4.81 -32.29
C GLU A 330 -0.16 -3.73 -31.48
N GLU A 331 -0.79 -2.64 -31.03
CA GLU A 331 -0.12 -1.64 -30.16
C GLU A 331 -0.35 -1.86 -28.65
N ALA A 332 -1.17 -2.84 -28.24
CA ALA A 332 -1.63 -3.00 -26.86
C ALA A 332 -1.10 -4.22 -26.09
N THR A 333 -0.18 -5.04 -26.66
CA THR A 333 0.46 -6.18 -25.96
C THR A 333 1.96 -6.07 -25.85
#